data_AF-A0A0F9NQM4-F1
#
_entry.id   AF-A0A0F9NQM4-F1
#
_cell.length_a   1.000
_cell.length_b   1.000
_cell.length_c   1.000
_cell.angle_alpha   90.00
_cell.angle_beta   90.00
_cell.angle_gamma   90.00
#
_symmetry.space_group_name_H-M   'P 1'
#
loop_
_entity.id
_entity.type
_entity.pdbx_description
1 polymer ?
#
loop_
_entity_poly.entity_id
_entity_poly.type
_entity_poly.pdbx_seq_one_letter_code
_entity_poly.pdbx_strand_id
1 'polypeptide(L)' 'CGKIHSLQQYYLSGIMDEFKNLEIWCSRKLKEETLGPEGLRKLAFEIYGAISADEILNPKLK' A
#
# COMPACT_ATOMS: atom_id res chain seq x y z
N CYS A 1 -10.58 -18.11 1.21
CA CYS A 1 -9.50 -17.72 2.15
C CYS A 1 -10.08 -16.93 3.34
N GLY A 2 -11.07 -17.47 4.07
CA GLY A 2 -11.86 -16.66 5.03
C GLY A 2 -11.12 -16.25 6.30
N LYS A 3 -10.44 -17.20 6.97
CA LYS A 3 -9.78 -16.93 8.26
C LYS A 3 -8.64 -15.92 8.17
N ILE A 4 -7.78 -16.05 7.17
CA ILE A 4 -6.66 -15.12 6.95
C ILE A 4 -7.18 -13.73 6.62
N HIS A 5 -8.19 -13.64 5.74
CA HIS A 5 -8.80 -12.35 5.40
C HIS A 5 -9.39 -11.67 6.63
N SER A 6 -10.17 -12.38 7.44
CA SER A 6 -10.73 -11.83 8.68
C SER A 6 -9.66 -11.33 9.65
N LEU A 7 -8.56 -12.06 9.79
CA LEU A 7 -7.44 -11.63 10.62
C LEU A 7 -6.75 -10.37 10.08
N GLN A 8 -6.54 -10.30 8.77
CA GLN A 8 -5.99 -9.12 8.11
C GLN A 8 -6.89 -7.89 8.30
N GLN A 9 -8.21 -8.06 8.17
CA GLN A 9 -9.17 -6.96 8.38
C GLN A 9 -9.19 -6.49 9.85
N TYR A 10 -9.05 -7.39 10.81
CA TYR A 10 -8.97 -7.03 12.23
C TYR A 10 -7.78 -6.11 12.50
N TYR A 11 -6.59 -6.48 12.05
CA TYR A 11 -5.40 -5.64 12.23
C TYR A 11 -5.44 -4.37 11.39
N LEU A 12 -5.97 -4.43 10.17
CA LEU A 12 -6.15 -3.26 9.32
C LEU A 12 -7.01 -2.20 10.01
N SER A 13 -8.11 -2.61 10.65
CA SER A 13 -8.95 -1.69 11.44
C SER A 13 -8.16 -1.00 12.53
N GLY A 14 -7.33 -1.73 13.28
CA GLY A 14 -6.49 -1.15 14.33
C GLY A 14 -5.46 -0.15 13.79
N ILE A 15 -4.82 -0.46 12.67
CA ILE A 15 -3.87 0.44 12.00
C ILE A 15 -4.58 1.72 11.53
N MET A 16 -5.78 1.60 10.95
CA MET A 16 -6.56 2.75 10.49
C MET A 16 -6.96 3.69 11.63
N ASP A 17 -7.31 3.15 12.79
CA ASP A 17 -7.66 3.94 13.96
C ASP A 17 -6.43 4.63 14.58
N GLU A 18 -5.30 3.90 14.70
CA GLU A 18 -4.06 4.41 15.29
C GLU A 18 -3.42 5.50 14.43
N PHE A 19 -3.37 5.29 13.12
CA PHE A 19 -2.71 6.18 12.16
C PHE A 19 -3.71 7.05 11.38
N LYS A 20 -4.88 7.37 11.94
CA LYS A 20 -5.96 8.13 11.28
C LYS A 20 -5.56 9.49 10.69
N ASN A 21 -4.46 10.07 11.17
CA ASN A 21 -3.93 11.36 10.70
C ASN A 21 -2.83 11.19 9.63
N LEU A 22 -2.49 9.95 9.27
CA LEU A 22 -1.53 9.64 8.23
C LEU A 22 -2.26 9.00 7.05
N GLU A 23 -1.71 9.20 5.86
CA GLU A 23 -2.15 8.46 4.69
C GLU A 23 -1.70 7.00 4.81
N ILE A 24 -2.65 6.08 4.72
CA ILE A 24 -2.38 4.64 4.76
C ILE A 24 -2.46 4.10 3.33
N TRP A 25 -1.33 3.62 2.82
CA TRP A 25 -1.29 2.95 1.52
C TRP A 25 -1.60 1.46 1.64
N CYS A 26 -2.56 1.00 0.85
CA CYS A 26 -2.99 -0.39 0.81
C CYS A 26 -2.72 -0.97 -0.58
N SER A 27 -2.03 -2.10 -0.66
CA SER A 27 -1.90 -2.87 -1.91
C SER A 27 -2.77 -4.11 -1.87
N ARG A 28 -3.14 -4.61 -3.04
CA ARG A 28 -3.76 -5.93 -3.20
C ARG A 28 -2.69 -7.00 -3.00
N LYS A 29 -3.14 -8.17 -2.56
CA LYS A 29 -2.27 -9.34 -2.51
C LYS A 29 -1.74 -9.64 -3.91
N LEU A 30 -0.42 -9.68 -4.04
CA LEU A 30 0.25 -10.13 -5.25
C LEU A 30 -0.12 -11.59 -5.53
N LYS A 31 -0.55 -11.88 -6.76
CA LYS A 31 -0.84 -13.26 -7.20
C LYS A 31 0.44 -14.01 -7.58
N GLU A 32 1.45 -13.27 -8.02
CA GLU A 32 2.77 -13.74 -8.44
C GLU A 32 3.81 -12.78 -7.86
N GLU A 33 5.03 -13.25 -7.60
CA GLU A 33 6.11 -12.37 -7.16
C GLU A 33 6.33 -11.25 -8.18
N THR A 34 6.50 -10.02 -7.70
CA THR A 34 6.94 -8.90 -8.53
C THR A 34 8.39 -9.13 -8.94
N LEU A 35 8.58 -9.88 -10.02
CA LEU A 35 9.90 -10.19 -10.55
C LEU A 35 10.39 -9.04 -11.43
N GLY A 36 11.53 -8.48 -11.04
CA GLY A 36 12.27 -7.51 -11.82
C GLY A 36 11.66 -6.10 -11.86
N PRO A 37 12.32 -5.19 -12.61
CA PRO A 37 12.01 -3.76 -12.60
C PRO A 37 10.56 -3.42 -13.01
N GLU A 38 9.94 -4.23 -13.85
CA GLU A 38 8.56 -4.00 -14.29
C GLU A 38 7.53 -4.35 -13.21
N GLY A 39 7.76 -5.44 -12.46
CA GLY A 39 6.93 -5.79 -11.30
C GLY A 39 7.00 -4.71 -10.22
N LEU A 40 8.21 -4.21 -9.95
CA LEU A 40 8.41 -3.10 -9.01
C LEU A 40 7.71 -1.82 -9.47
N ARG A 41 7.73 -1.48 -10.76
CA ARG A 41 7.01 -0.32 -11.30
C ARG A 41 5.49 -0.47 -11.16
N LYS A 42 4.94 -1.66 -11.42
CA LYS A 42 3.50 -1.93 -11.26
C LYS A 42 3.08 -1.80 -9.80
N LEU A 43 3.88 -2.33 -8.87
CA LEU A 43 3.63 -2.17 -7.43
C LEU A 43 3.71 -0.71 -7.00
N ALA A 44 4.72 0.02 -7.46
CA ALA A 44 4.86 1.45 -7.18
C ALA A 44 3.65 2.25 -7.70
N PHE A 45 3.16 1.94 -8.91
CA PHE A 45 1.96 2.58 -9.44
C PHE A 45 0.69 2.21 -8.66
N GLU A 46 0.58 0.99 -8.14
CA GLU A 46 -0.55 0.61 -7.30
C GLU A 46 -0.58 1.37 -5.97
N ILE A 47 0.57 1.58 -5.35
CA ILE A 47 0.71 2.25 -4.06
C ILE A 47 0.61 3.77 -4.20
N TYR A 48 1.30 4.35 -5.18
CA TYR A 48 1.47 5.80 -5.31
C TYR A 48 0.71 6.43 -6.49
N GLY A 49 0.13 5.64 -7.39
CA GLY A 49 -0.53 6.16 -8.59
C GLY A 49 0.43 6.85 -9.57
N ALA A 50 -0.02 7.96 -10.16
CA ALA A 50 0.76 8.75 -11.12
C ALA A 50 1.71 9.78 -10.46
N ILE A 51 1.97 9.64 -9.17
CA ILE A 51 2.85 10.53 -8.40
C ILE A 51 4.31 10.31 -8.82
N SER A 52 5.08 11.38 -8.97
CA SER A 52 6.49 11.31 -9.34
C SER A 52 7.36 10.78 -8.20
N ALA A 53 8.54 10.25 -8.53
CA ALA A 53 9.50 9.79 -7.52
C ALA A 53 9.89 10.90 -6.53
N ASP A 54 9.98 12.16 -7.01
CA ASP A 54 10.28 13.31 -6.16
C ASP A 54 9.16 13.58 -5.16
N GLU A 55 7.90 13.51 -5.58
CA GLU A 55 6.74 13.68 -4.70
C GLU A 55 6.59 12.53 -3.69
N ILE A 56 7.05 11.31 -4.04
CA ILE A 56 7.11 10.18 -3.10
C ILE A 56 8.18 10.42 -2.02
N LEU A 57 9.36 10.91 -2.43
CA LEU A 57 10.48 11.17 -1.51
C LEU A 57 10.27 12.45 -0.69
N ASN A 58 9.51 13.40 -1.22
CA ASN A 58 9.20 14.70 -0.63
C ASN A 58 7.68 14.91 -0.53
N PRO A 59 6.97 14.11 0.29
CA PRO A 59 5.52 14.22 0.41
C PRO A 59 5.16 15.59 0.98
N LYS A 60 4.33 16.34 0.25
CA LYS A 60 3.78 17.60 0.75
C LYS A 60 2.81 17.26 1.88
N LEU A 61 3.16 17.63 3.11
CA LEU A 61 2.27 17.58 4.25
C LEU A 61 0.99 18.35 3.89
N LYS A 62 -0.14 17.63 3.76
CA LYS A 62 -1.46 18.24 3.63
C LYS A 62 -2.01 18.57 5.01
#